data_AF-S8GZ85-F1
#
_entry.id   AF-S8GZ85-F1
#
_cell.length_a   1.000
_cell.length_b   1.000
_cell.length_c   1.000
_cell.angle_alpha   90.00
_cell.angle_beta   90.00
_cell.angle_gamma   90.00
#
_symmetry.space_group_name_H-M   'P 1'
#
loop_
_entity.id
_entity.type
_entity.pdbx_description
1 polymer ?
#
loop_
_entity_poly.entity_id
_entity_poly.type
_entity_poly.pdbx_seq_one_letter_code
_entity_poly.pdbx_strand_id
1 'polypeptide(L)'
;MKSIEIKGTVRKNVGKKATKELRKQDIVPCIVYGAPKNDKGETIVTHFQVAAKDLRKLIYTPHIYAIDLNIDGEVKNAILQEVQFHPLTDKILHVDFLHIDEQKPIKMNVPVVLEGLAVGVQAGGKLNQQMRKLTVKALYTAIPEHIKIDVTNLKLGKSIKVGDLNFEGLELINPKQSVVCSVKATRTSVETTETAAAETEEATAPADDKA
;
A
#
# COMPACT_ATOMS: atom_id res chain seq x y z
N MET A 1 13.50 4.33 -2.98
CA MET A 1 12.66 5.10 -2.04
C MET A 1 13.03 6.56 -2.17
N LYS A 2 12.07 7.43 -2.44
CA LYS A 2 12.32 8.88 -2.59
C LYS A 2 12.43 9.53 -1.21
N SER A 3 13.25 10.56 -1.05
CA SER A 3 13.30 11.38 0.17
C SER A 3 12.47 12.65 0.03
N ILE A 4 11.80 13.07 1.11
CA ILE A 4 11.09 14.35 1.21
C ILE A 4 11.48 15.02 2.52
N GLU A 5 11.86 16.29 2.47
CA GLU A 5 12.04 17.11 3.67
C GLU A 5 10.70 17.69 4.13
N ILE A 6 10.42 17.58 5.43
CA ILE A 6 9.25 18.23 6.07
C ILE A 6 9.73 19.02 7.27
N LYS A 7 9.35 20.30 7.30
CA LYS A 7 9.67 21.22 8.40
C LYS A 7 8.52 21.25 9.40
N GLY A 8 8.86 21.15 10.68
CA GLY A 8 7.89 21.19 11.77
C GLY A 8 8.45 21.91 12.98
N THR A 9 7.54 22.37 13.83
CA THR A 9 7.89 23.06 15.09
C THR A 9 7.46 22.21 16.28
N VAL A 10 8.28 22.11 17.32
CA VAL A 10 7.93 21.35 18.53
C VAL A 10 6.74 22.00 19.24
N ARG A 11 5.83 21.17 19.73
CA ARG A 11 4.66 21.63 20.50
C ARG A 11 4.96 21.58 21.99
N LYS A 12 4.89 22.74 22.65
CA LYS A 12 4.98 22.83 24.12
C LYS A 12 3.63 22.59 24.80
N ASN A 13 2.53 23.00 24.18
CA ASN A 13 1.18 22.87 24.71
C ASN A 13 0.45 21.66 24.10
N VAL A 14 0.24 20.63 24.93
CA VAL A 14 -0.55 19.44 24.59
C VAL A 14 -1.89 19.52 25.30
N GLY A 15 -2.99 19.32 24.57
CA GLY A 15 -4.33 19.36 25.16
C GLY A 15 -5.46 19.56 24.15
N LYS A 16 -6.70 19.40 24.61
CA LYS A 16 -7.90 19.44 23.76
C LYS A 16 -8.14 20.81 23.12
N LYS A 17 -7.97 21.91 23.89
CA LYS A 17 -8.18 23.29 23.41
C LYS A 17 -7.14 23.66 22.35
N ALA A 18 -5.85 23.52 22.68
CA ALA A 18 -4.75 23.82 21.77
C ALA A 18 -4.84 23.02 20.45
N THR A 19 -5.14 21.72 20.53
CA THR A 19 -5.26 20.88 19.32
C THR A 19 -6.46 21.29 18.44
N LYS A 20 -7.55 21.77 19.04
CA LYS A 20 -8.71 22.27 18.29
C LYS A 20 -8.38 23.58 17.56
N GLU A 21 -7.59 24.45 18.16
CA GLU A 21 -7.14 25.70 17.53
C GLU A 21 -6.17 25.45 16.37
N LEU A 22 -5.19 24.55 16.54
CA LEU A 22 -4.27 24.17 15.47
C LEU A 22 -5.02 23.64 14.24
N ARG A 23 -5.99 22.74 14.44
CA ARG A 23 -6.81 22.20 13.35
C ARG A 23 -7.67 23.25 12.66
N LYS A 24 -8.08 24.31 13.36
CA LYS A 24 -8.79 25.46 12.74
C LYS A 24 -7.87 26.29 11.85
N GLN A 25 -6.58 26.34 12.17
CA GLN A 25 -5.54 27.04 11.41
C GLN A 25 -4.95 26.18 10.27
N ASP A 26 -5.56 25.02 9.96
CA ASP A 26 -5.05 24.01 9.02
C ASP A 26 -3.61 23.53 9.34
N ILE A 27 -3.27 23.53 10.63
CA ILE A 27 -2.06 22.92 11.16
C ILE A 27 -2.40 21.53 11.70
N VAL A 28 -1.60 20.55 11.29
CA VAL A 28 -1.80 19.14 11.66
C VAL A 28 -0.87 18.81 12.82
N PRO A 29 -1.41 18.29 13.94
CA PRO A 29 -0.60 17.74 15.01
C PRO A 29 0.00 16.40 14.57
N CYS A 30 1.31 16.23 14.81
CA CYS A 30 2.05 15.04 14.43
C CYS A 30 2.87 14.51 15.61
N ILE A 31 3.24 13.24 15.55
CA ILE A 31 4.17 12.62 16.49
C ILE A 31 5.28 11.88 15.74
N VAL A 32 6.50 11.94 16.27
CA VAL A 32 7.59 11.02 15.91
C VAL A 32 7.90 10.17 17.12
N TYR A 33 7.95 8.86 16.93
CA TYR A 33 8.39 7.92 17.95
C TYR A 33 9.33 6.87 17.34
N GLY A 34 9.94 6.03 18.18
CA GLY A 34 10.86 4.98 17.74
C GLY A 34 12.33 5.42 17.71
N ALA A 35 12.63 6.67 18.07
CA ALA A 35 13.99 7.12 18.38
C ALA A 35 14.61 6.27 19.50
N PRO A 36 15.96 6.15 19.55
CA PRO A 36 16.64 5.41 20.61
C PRO A 36 16.13 5.85 21.98
N LYS A 37 15.99 4.86 22.87
CA LYS A 37 15.50 5.10 24.23
C LYS A 37 16.42 6.09 24.93
N ASN A 38 15.85 7.02 25.70
CA ASN A 38 16.64 7.82 26.64
C ASN A 38 17.41 6.90 27.61
N ASP A 39 18.38 7.43 28.35
CA ASP A 39 19.15 6.69 29.38
C ASP A 39 18.27 5.93 30.40
N LYS A 40 16.97 6.26 30.47
CA LYS A 40 15.93 5.63 31.31
C LYS A 40 15.13 4.51 30.63
N GLY A 41 15.44 4.15 29.39
CA GLY A 41 14.76 3.06 28.67
C GLY A 41 13.40 3.43 28.05
N GLU A 42 13.02 4.71 28.07
CA GLU A 42 11.75 5.23 27.55
C GLU A 42 11.86 5.63 26.07
N THR A 43 10.86 5.27 25.27
CA THR A 43 10.75 5.70 23.87
C THR A 43 10.50 7.20 23.81
N ILE A 44 11.42 7.96 23.19
CA ILE A 44 11.25 9.40 23.00
C ILE A 44 10.11 9.63 22.00
N VAL A 45 9.03 10.25 22.47
CA VAL A 45 7.94 10.70 21.62
C VAL A 45 8.04 12.21 21.50
N THR A 46 8.29 12.69 20.29
CA THR A 46 8.34 14.13 20.01
C THR A 46 7.01 14.58 19.42
N HIS A 47 6.31 15.46 20.12
CA HIS A 47 5.10 16.10 19.62
C HIS A 47 5.47 17.35 18.84
N PHE A 48 5.07 17.42 17.58
CA PHE A 48 5.35 18.55 16.71
C PHE A 48 4.13 18.88 15.86
N GLN A 49 4.19 19.98 15.13
CA GLN A 49 3.13 20.43 14.25
C GLN A 49 3.69 20.76 12.87
N VAL A 50 2.89 20.46 11.85
CA VAL A 50 3.24 20.69 10.45
C VAL A 50 2.05 21.33 9.75
N ALA A 51 2.29 22.21 8.78
CA ALA A 51 1.22 22.75 7.96
C ALA A 51 0.60 21.64 7.09
N ALA A 52 -0.73 21.60 6.99
CA ALA A 52 -1.41 20.57 6.19
C ALA A 52 -0.97 20.53 4.72
N LYS A 53 -0.49 21.66 4.18
CA LYS A 53 0.00 21.78 2.80
C LYS A 53 1.20 20.90 2.52
N ASP A 54 2.14 20.81 3.46
CA ASP A 54 3.40 20.09 3.28
C ASP A 54 3.18 18.57 3.31
N LEU A 55 2.18 18.12 4.06
CA LEU A 55 1.79 16.72 4.16
C LEU A 55 1.04 16.20 2.92
N ARG A 56 0.49 17.06 2.06
CA ARG A 56 -0.33 16.60 0.92
C ARG A 56 0.46 15.73 -0.06
N LYS A 57 1.69 16.13 -0.38
CA LYS A 57 2.56 15.37 -1.31
C LYS A 57 2.89 13.98 -0.76
N LEU A 58 3.06 13.88 0.55
CA LEU A 58 3.38 12.63 1.23
C LEU A 58 2.16 11.69 1.28
N ILE A 59 0.98 12.22 1.60
CA ILE A 59 -0.21 11.42 1.92
C ILE A 59 -0.99 10.99 0.67
N TYR A 60 -1.13 11.90 -0.30
CA TYR A 60 -1.98 11.65 -1.48
C TYR A 60 -1.23 11.03 -2.66
N THR A 61 0.07 10.75 -2.50
CA THR A 61 0.86 10.06 -3.53
C THR A 61 0.97 8.58 -3.18
N PRO A 62 0.87 7.64 -4.15
CA PRO A 62 1.00 6.21 -3.87
C PRO A 62 2.43 5.79 -3.52
N HIS A 63 3.42 6.67 -3.68
CA HIS A 63 4.82 6.38 -3.44
C HIS A 63 5.14 6.31 -1.94
N ILE A 64 6.11 5.47 -1.64
CA ILE A 64 6.72 5.39 -0.32
C ILE A 64 7.88 6.38 -0.26
N TYR A 65 7.90 7.17 0.80
CA TYR A 65 8.95 8.15 1.04
C TYR A 65 9.68 7.88 2.34
N ALA A 66 10.99 8.06 2.31
CA ALA A 66 11.74 8.41 3.51
C ALA A 66 11.57 9.90 3.77
N ILE A 67 11.46 10.28 5.04
CA ILE A 67 11.11 11.63 5.43
C ILE A 67 12.22 12.18 6.30
N ASP A 68 12.81 13.27 5.84
CA ASP A 68 13.78 14.03 6.61
C ASP A 68 12.98 15.07 7.40
N LEU A 69 12.64 14.72 8.64
CA LEU A 69 11.87 15.59 9.53
C LEU A 69 12.80 16.59 10.18
N ASN A 70 12.71 17.85 9.76
CA ASN A 70 13.41 18.96 10.38
C ASN A 70 12.52 19.57 11.48
N ILE A 71 12.84 19.25 12.73
CA ILE A 71 12.11 19.70 13.91
C ILE A 71 12.98 20.70 14.65
N ASP A 72 12.67 21.99 14.55
CA ASP A 72 13.41 23.09 15.19
C ASP A 72 14.95 23.02 15.00
N GLY A 73 15.40 22.51 13.84
CA GLY A 73 16.83 22.38 13.46
C GLY A 73 17.42 20.98 13.63
N GLU A 74 16.74 20.06 14.31
CA GLU A 74 17.13 18.65 14.37
C GLU A 74 16.52 17.88 13.19
N VAL A 75 17.37 17.32 12.33
CA VAL A 75 16.92 16.45 11.24
C VAL A 75 16.85 15.00 11.72
N LYS A 76 15.67 14.39 11.59
CA LYS A 76 15.42 12.99 11.96
C LYS A 76 14.81 12.24 10.78
N ASN A 77 15.41 11.11 10.42
CA ASN A 77 14.87 10.24 9.37
C ASN A 77 13.68 9.45 9.91
N ALA A 78 12.55 9.50 9.22
CA ALA A 78 11.31 8.86 9.62
C ALA A 78 10.49 8.37 8.42
N ILE A 79 9.50 7.53 8.71
CA ILE A 79 8.51 7.02 7.75
C ILE A 79 7.12 7.34 8.26
N LEU A 80 6.19 7.57 7.34
CA LEU A 80 4.77 7.70 7.64
C LEU A 80 4.18 6.35 8.06
N GLN A 81 3.77 6.24 9.31
CA GLN A 81 3.16 5.02 9.85
C GLN A 81 1.64 5.03 9.65
N GLU A 82 0.98 6.09 10.13
CA GLU A 82 -0.48 6.19 10.13
C GLU A 82 -0.94 7.64 9.88
N VAL A 83 -2.10 7.76 9.25
CA VAL A 83 -2.77 9.04 9.01
C VAL A 83 -4.22 8.91 9.43
N GLN A 84 -4.66 9.84 10.27
CA GLN A 84 -6.06 9.93 10.68
C GLN A 84 -6.75 11.03 9.88
N PHE A 85 -7.90 10.69 9.30
CA PHE A 85 -8.73 11.62 8.55
C PHE A 85 -10.06 11.86 9.26
N HIS A 86 -10.60 13.05 9.05
CA HIS A 86 -11.96 13.36 9.46
C HIS A 86 -12.96 12.70 8.50
N PRO A 87 -13.89 11.85 8.97
CA PRO A 87 -14.72 11.01 8.10
C PRO A 87 -15.67 11.78 7.17
N LEU A 88 -16.04 13.02 7.53
CA LEU A 88 -16.93 13.86 6.73
C LEU A 88 -16.23 14.93 5.88
N THR A 89 -15.06 15.41 6.32
CA THR A 89 -14.42 16.59 5.71
C THR A 89 -13.10 16.26 5.03
N ASP A 90 -12.65 15.00 5.13
CA ASP A 90 -11.37 14.49 4.65
C ASP A 90 -10.14 15.28 5.12
N LYS A 91 -10.31 16.13 6.15
CA LYS A 91 -9.22 16.87 6.76
C LYS A 91 -8.32 15.92 7.54
N ILE A 92 -7.01 16.11 7.41
CA ILE A 92 -6.00 15.37 8.18
C ILE A 92 -6.08 15.81 9.65
N LEU A 93 -6.36 14.86 10.55
CA LEU A 93 -6.52 15.11 11.98
C LEU A 93 -5.24 14.90 12.78
N HIS A 94 -4.45 13.90 12.37
CA HIS A 94 -3.22 13.48 13.03
C HIS A 94 -2.36 12.65 12.08
N VAL A 95 -1.04 12.73 12.23
CA VAL A 95 -0.08 11.91 11.48
C VAL A 95 0.97 11.33 12.43
N ASP A 96 1.20 10.04 12.27
CA ASP A 96 2.18 9.27 13.04
C ASP A 96 3.40 9.00 12.17
N PHE A 97 4.56 9.35 12.70
CA PHE A 97 5.85 9.08 12.09
C PHE A 97 6.65 8.11 12.96
N LEU A 98 7.27 7.14 12.30
CA LEU A 98 8.18 6.17 12.92
C LEU A 98 9.60 6.51 12.51
N HIS A 99 10.49 6.71 13.49
CA HIS A 99 11.91 6.89 13.24
C HIS A 99 12.52 5.64 12.60
N ILE A 100 13.37 5.85 11.59
CA ILE A 100 14.04 4.75 10.89
C ILE A 100 15.30 4.37 11.67
N ASP A 101 15.35 3.11 12.08
CA ASP A 101 16.56 2.47 12.58
C ASP A 101 16.99 1.44 11.53
N GLU A 102 18.21 1.58 11.00
CA GLU A 102 18.71 0.73 9.90
C GLU A 102 18.76 -0.76 10.28
N GLN A 103 18.84 -1.07 11.57
CA GLN A 103 18.97 -2.43 12.08
C GLN A 103 17.62 -3.11 12.38
N LYS A 104 16.52 -2.34 12.41
CA LYS A 104 15.21 -2.86 12.83
C LYS A 104 14.28 -3.05 11.63
N PRO A 105 13.60 -4.20 11.53
CA PRO A 105 12.58 -4.39 10.50
C PRO A 105 11.37 -3.50 10.80
N ILE A 106 10.91 -2.77 9.78
CA ILE A 106 9.76 -1.88 9.83
C ILE A 106 8.56 -2.53 9.14
N LYS A 107 7.35 -2.19 9.59
CA LYS A 107 6.10 -2.64 8.98
C LYS A 107 5.50 -1.51 8.16
N MET A 108 5.29 -1.74 6.87
CA MET A 108 4.79 -0.70 5.96
C MET A 108 3.82 -1.25 4.91
N ASN A 109 2.90 -0.39 4.48
CA ASN A 109 1.94 -0.68 3.43
C ASN A 109 2.53 -0.28 2.07
N VAL A 110 2.90 -1.27 1.25
CA VAL A 110 3.49 -1.05 -0.07
C VAL A 110 2.41 -1.19 -1.15
N PRO A 111 2.32 -0.25 -2.12
CA PRO A 111 1.37 -0.33 -3.22
C PRO A 111 1.68 -1.51 -4.14
N VAL A 112 0.61 -2.15 -4.63
CA VAL A 112 0.69 -3.26 -5.58
C VAL A 112 0.42 -2.77 -6.99
N VAL A 113 1.30 -3.13 -7.92
CA VAL A 113 1.15 -2.92 -9.36
C VAL A 113 1.02 -4.28 -10.05
N LEU A 114 0.01 -4.41 -10.89
CA LEU A 114 -0.21 -5.62 -11.68
C LEU A 114 0.54 -5.47 -13.01
N GLU A 115 1.36 -6.46 -13.35
CA GLU A 115 2.10 -6.51 -14.62
C GLU A 115 1.53 -7.61 -15.52
N GLY A 116 1.46 -7.31 -16.82
CA GLY A 116 0.94 -8.23 -17.84
C GLY A 116 -0.56 -8.12 -18.09
N LEU A 117 -0.99 -8.77 -19.18
CA LEU A 117 -2.40 -8.93 -19.54
C LEU A 117 -2.82 -10.35 -19.20
N ALA A 118 -3.75 -10.48 -18.25
CA ALA A 118 -4.26 -11.79 -17.86
C ALA A 118 -4.99 -12.47 -19.03
N VAL A 119 -4.70 -13.75 -19.28
CA VAL A 119 -5.43 -14.59 -20.25
C VAL A 119 -6.94 -14.56 -19.99
N GLY A 120 -7.34 -14.53 -18.71
CA GLY A 120 -8.75 -14.42 -18.34
C GLY A 120 -9.41 -13.09 -18.72
N VAL A 121 -8.63 -12.01 -18.88
CA VAL A 121 -9.15 -10.73 -19.41
C VAL A 121 -9.30 -10.79 -20.92
N GLN A 122 -8.36 -11.44 -21.62
CA GLN A 122 -8.49 -11.67 -23.07
C GLN A 122 -9.72 -12.52 -23.41
N ALA A 123 -10.08 -13.47 -22.54
CA ALA A 123 -11.31 -14.27 -22.63
C ALA A 123 -12.59 -13.53 -22.18
N GLY A 124 -12.57 -12.19 -22.11
CA GLY A 124 -13.75 -11.35 -21.77
C GLY A 124 -14.00 -11.13 -20.27
N GLY A 125 -13.09 -11.57 -19.40
CA GLY A 125 -13.20 -11.37 -17.95
C GLY A 125 -12.81 -9.97 -17.49
N LYS A 126 -13.31 -9.55 -16.32
CA LYS A 126 -12.92 -8.28 -15.68
C LYS A 126 -11.92 -8.53 -14.56
N LEU A 127 -10.72 -7.94 -14.69
CA LEU A 127 -9.72 -7.92 -13.63
C LEU A 127 -10.17 -7.02 -12.48
N ASN A 128 -10.17 -7.56 -11.27
CA ASN A 128 -10.51 -6.85 -10.05
C ASN A 128 -9.37 -6.95 -9.04
N GLN A 129 -8.73 -5.81 -8.75
CA GLN A 129 -7.73 -5.68 -7.70
C GLN A 129 -8.43 -5.38 -6.37
N GLN A 130 -8.52 -6.37 -5.49
CA GLN A 130 -9.15 -6.21 -4.17
C GLN A 130 -8.20 -5.51 -3.19
N MET A 131 -6.92 -5.87 -3.21
CA MET A 131 -5.91 -5.26 -2.35
C MET A 131 -5.00 -4.36 -3.17
N ARG A 132 -5.08 -3.05 -2.90
CA ARG A 132 -4.22 -2.04 -3.53
C ARG A 132 -2.88 -1.86 -2.81
N LYS A 133 -2.80 -2.28 -1.55
CA LYS A 133 -1.61 -2.21 -0.70
C LYS A 133 -1.42 -3.53 0.03
N LEU A 134 -0.17 -3.96 0.21
CA LEU A 134 0.20 -5.12 1.02
C LEU A 134 1.06 -4.66 2.20
N THR A 135 0.77 -5.20 3.39
CA THR A 135 1.60 -4.95 4.57
C THR A 135 2.79 -5.89 4.52
N VAL A 136 3.97 -5.31 4.37
CA VAL A 136 5.25 -6.02 4.40
C VAL A 136 6.05 -5.60 5.63
N LYS A 137 6.86 -6.53 6.10
CA LYS A 137 7.87 -6.31 7.12
C LYS A 137 9.22 -6.63 6.52
N ALA A 138 10.10 -5.63 6.51
CA ALA A 138 11.46 -5.76 6.01
C ALA A 138 12.34 -4.65 6.56
N LEU A 139 13.64 -4.75 6.31
CA LEU A 139 14.57 -3.67 6.57
C LEU A 139 14.29 -2.49 5.62
N TYR A 140 14.60 -1.28 6.09
CA TYR A 140 14.38 -0.05 5.33
C TYR A 140 14.99 -0.10 3.90
N THR A 141 16.16 -0.71 3.75
CA THR A 141 16.89 -0.84 2.48
C THR A 141 16.27 -1.85 1.50
N ALA A 142 15.50 -2.82 2.00
CA ALA A 142 14.95 -3.91 1.20
C ALA A 142 13.54 -3.62 0.68
N ILE A 143 12.91 -2.51 1.09
CA ILE A 143 11.51 -2.24 0.72
C ILE A 143 11.42 -1.60 -0.67
N PRO A 144 10.76 -2.25 -1.64
CA PRO A 144 10.57 -1.70 -2.97
C PRO A 144 9.51 -0.58 -2.98
N GLU A 145 9.55 0.28 -4.00
CA GLU A 145 8.54 1.33 -4.18
C GLU A 145 7.18 0.77 -4.60
N HIS A 146 7.19 -0.32 -5.35
CA HIS A 146 6.01 -1.02 -5.85
C HIS A 146 6.24 -2.52 -5.79
N ILE A 147 5.24 -3.26 -5.31
CA ILE A 147 5.22 -4.73 -5.43
C ILE A 147 4.59 -5.07 -6.78
N LYS A 148 5.39 -5.65 -7.66
CA LYS A 148 4.95 -6.12 -8.97
C LYS A 148 4.39 -7.53 -8.84
N ILE A 149 3.19 -7.75 -9.37
CA ILE A 149 2.55 -9.06 -9.42
C ILE A 149 2.22 -9.36 -10.88
N ASP A 150 2.80 -10.43 -11.40
CA ASP A 150 2.50 -10.92 -12.73
C ASP A 150 1.10 -11.57 -12.73
N VAL A 151 0.22 -11.07 -13.60
CA VAL A 151 -1.14 -11.59 -13.77
C VAL A 151 -1.33 -12.31 -15.11
N THR A 152 -0.29 -12.47 -15.92
CA THR A 152 -0.38 -12.99 -17.29
C THR A 152 -1.06 -14.36 -17.35
N ASN A 153 -0.67 -15.28 -16.47
CA ASN A 153 -1.20 -16.66 -16.44
C ASN A 153 -2.57 -16.79 -15.75
N LEU A 154 -3.20 -15.69 -15.34
CA LEU A 154 -4.43 -15.73 -14.55
C LEU A 154 -5.65 -16.01 -15.43
N LYS A 155 -6.28 -17.17 -15.22
CA LYS A 155 -7.47 -17.63 -15.96
C LYS A 155 -8.77 -17.04 -15.42
N LEU A 156 -9.85 -17.15 -16.19
CA LEU A 156 -11.22 -16.80 -15.77
C LEU A 156 -11.59 -17.50 -14.46
N GLY A 157 -12.15 -16.75 -13.52
CA GLY A 157 -12.61 -17.28 -12.23
C GLY A 157 -11.50 -17.63 -11.23
N LYS A 158 -10.22 -17.43 -11.59
CA LYS A 158 -9.09 -17.64 -10.68
C LYS A 158 -8.68 -16.35 -9.96
N SER A 159 -7.99 -16.53 -8.84
CA SER A 159 -7.50 -15.46 -7.98
C SER A 159 -6.08 -15.76 -7.50
N ILE A 160 -5.28 -14.71 -7.30
CA ILE A 160 -3.96 -14.79 -6.66
C ILE A 160 -4.15 -14.42 -5.19
N LYS A 161 -3.72 -15.32 -4.31
CA LYS A 161 -3.73 -15.09 -2.86
C LYS A 161 -2.38 -14.56 -2.40
N VAL A 162 -2.36 -13.94 -1.22
CA VAL A 162 -1.12 -13.46 -0.58
C VAL A 162 -0.13 -14.62 -0.35
N GLY A 163 -0.62 -15.82 0.00
CA GLY A 163 0.23 -16.97 0.23
C GLY A 163 0.93 -17.54 -1.02
N ASP A 164 0.47 -17.18 -2.21
CA ASP A 164 1.06 -17.62 -3.48
C ASP A 164 2.20 -16.69 -3.93
N LEU A 165 2.40 -15.56 -3.23
CA LEU A 165 3.41 -14.55 -3.53
C LEU A 165 4.61 -14.72 -2.62
N ASN A 166 5.79 -14.88 -3.21
CA ASN A 166 7.06 -14.88 -2.49
C ASN A 166 7.95 -13.78 -3.06
N PHE A 167 8.51 -12.96 -2.18
CA PHE A 167 9.46 -11.91 -2.53
C PHE A 167 10.69 -12.06 -1.65
N GLU A 168 11.88 -11.97 -2.25
CA GLU A 168 13.14 -12.08 -1.50
C GLU A 168 13.31 -10.88 -0.55
N GLY A 169 13.66 -11.14 0.71
CA GLY A 169 13.91 -10.10 1.71
C GLY A 169 12.66 -9.39 2.27
N LEU A 170 11.45 -9.84 1.93
CA LEU A 170 10.18 -9.26 2.36
C LEU A 170 9.28 -10.28 3.05
N GLU A 171 8.91 -10.02 4.31
CA GLU A 171 7.91 -10.82 5.02
C GLU A 171 6.51 -10.22 4.81
N LEU A 172 5.59 -10.96 4.21
CA LEU A 172 4.19 -10.55 4.08
C LEU A 172 3.45 -10.84 5.40
N ILE A 173 2.93 -9.80 6.06
CA ILE A 173 2.16 -9.93 7.32
C ILE A 173 0.68 -10.25 7.06
N ASN A 174 0.20 -9.93 5.87
CA ASN A 174 -1.21 -10.12 5.52
C ASN A 174 -1.63 -11.59 5.60
N PRO A 175 -2.92 -11.88 5.90
CA PRO A 175 -3.39 -13.26 5.95
C PRO A 175 -3.16 -13.98 4.62
N LYS A 176 -2.58 -15.19 4.67
CA LYS A 176 -2.23 -15.98 3.47
C LYS A 176 -3.42 -16.25 2.55
N GLN A 177 -4.64 -16.29 3.09
CA GLN A 177 -5.87 -16.54 2.33
C GLN A 177 -6.46 -15.28 1.69
N SER A 178 -5.95 -14.09 2.01
CA SER A 178 -6.44 -12.85 1.42
C SER A 178 -6.15 -12.83 -0.08
N VAL A 179 -7.15 -12.43 -0.86
CA VAL A 179 -7.05 -12.34 -2.32
C VAL A 179 -6.52 -10.98 -2.72
N VAL A 180 -5.46 -10.95 -3.52
CA VAL A 180 -4.84 -9.71 -4.00
C VAL A 180 -5.53 -9.23 -5.27
N CYS A 181 -5.66 -10.13 -6.25
CA CYS A 181 -6.36 -9.87 -7.50
C CYS A 181 -7.14 -11.10 -7.97
N SER A 182 -8.20 -10.87 -8.73
CA SER A 182 -9.06 -11.92 -9.28
C SER A 182 -9.59 -11.49 -10.64
N VAL A 183 -9.83 -12.45 -11.53
CA VAL A 183 -10.58 -12.20 -12.78
C VAL A 183 -11.98 -12.78 -12.62
N LYS A 184 -12.97 -11.88 -12.66
CA LYS A 184 -14.38 -12.26 -12.62
C LYS A 184 -14.90 -12.46 -14.04
N ALA A 185 -15.66 -13.53 -14.24
CA ALA A 185 -16.41 -13.73 -15.48
C ALA A 185 -17.51 -12.66 -15.58
N THR A 186 -17.66 -12.08 -16.77
CA THR A 186 -18.77 -11.20 -17.15
C THR A 186 -19.77 -12.01 -17.98
N ARG A 187 -21.03 -11.56 -18.11
CA ARG A 187 -22.03 -12.27 -18.94
C ARG A 187 -21.53 -12.52 -20.38
N THR A 188 -20.83 -11.55 -20.95
CA THR A 188 -20.22 -11.64 -22.28
C THR A 188 -19.11 -12.70 -22.38
N SER A 189 -18.33 -12.93 -21.31
CA SER A 189 -17.29 -13.97 -21.33
C SER A 189 -17.85 -15.40 -21.36
N VAL A 190 -19.05 -15.60 -20.81
CA VAL A 190 -19.70 -16.92 -20.77
C VAL A 190 -20.15 -17.32 -22.18
N GLU A 191 -20.74 -16.39 -22.94
CA GLU A 191 -21.14 -16.60 -24.33
C GLU A 191 -19.93 -16.87 -25.26
N THR A 192 -18.79 -16.18 -25.04
CA THR A 192 -17.56 -16.44 -25.82
C THR A 192 -16.88 -17.77 -25.48
N THR A 193 -17.01 -18.27 -24.25
CA THR A 193 -16.49 -19.60 -23.91
C THR A 193 -17.35 -20.73 -24.46
N GLU A 194 -18.68 -20.54 -24.55
CA GLU A 194 -19.58 -21.52 -25.16
C GLU A 194 -19.40 -21.59 -26.68
N THR A 195 -19.18 -20.46 -27.36
CA THR A 195 -18.87 -20.44 -28.80
C THR A 195 -17.49 -21.03 -29.12
N ALA A 196 -16.47 -20.75 -28.31
CA ALA A 196 -15.15 -21.37 -28.48
C ALA A 196 -15.14 -22.88 -28.18
N ALA A 197 -15.96 -23.34 -27.22
CA ALA A 197 -16.14 -24.77 -26.96
C ALA A 197 -16.85 -25.49 -28.11
N ALA A 198 -17.87 -24.85 -28.71
CA ALA A 198 -18.58 -25.39 -29.87
C ALA A 198 -17.70 -25.53 -31.11
N GLU A 199 -16.81 -24.58 -31.40
CA GLU A 199 -15.87 -24.69 -32.53
C GLU A 199 -14.79 -25.77 -32.32
N THR A 200 -14.39 -26.06 -31.07
CA THR A 200 -13.45 -27.17 -30.80
C THR A 200 -14.08 -28.55 -30.87
N GLU A 201 -15.40 -28.67 -30.66
CA GLU A 201 -16.10 -29.96 -30.72
C GLU A 201 -16.41 -30.37 -32.17
N GLU A 202 -16.59 -29.40 -33.09
CA GLU A 202 -16.85 -29.64 -34.51
C GLU A 202 -15.58 -30.07 -35.30
N ALA A 203 -14.38 -29.82 -34.76
CA ALA A 203 -13.11 -30.23 -35.37
C ALA A 203 -12.66 -31.67 -35.01
N THR A 204 -13.36 -32.36 -34.11
CA THR A 204 -13.04 -33.74 -33.69
C THR A 204 -14.14 -34.76 -34.00
N ALA A 205 -14.94 -34.52 -35.04
CA ALA A 205 -15.73 -35.60 -35.65
C ALA A 205 -14.83 -36.36 -36.66
N PRO A 206 -14.38 -37.59 -36.38
CA PRO A 206 -13.68 -38.39 -37.37
C PRO A 206 -14.64 -38.69 -38.52
N ALA A 207 -14.20 -38.40 -39.75
CA ALA A 207 -14.83 -38.87 -40.97
C ALA A 207 -14.75 -40.40 -41.01
N ASP A 208 -15.84 -41.05 -40.61
CA ASP A 208 -16.09 -42.47 -40.84
C ASP A 208 -16.99 -42.56 -42.08
N ASP A 209 -16.44 -42.91 -43.25
CA ASP A 209 -17.13 -43.80 -44.20
C ASP A 209 -16.19 -44.42 -45.25
N LYS A 210 -16.17 -45.75 -45.22
CA LYS A 210 -15.98 -46.78 -46.25
C LYS A 210 -15.64 -46.39 -47.70
N ALA A 211 -14.64 -47.09 -48.25
CA ALA A 211 -14.77 -47.94 -49.46
C ALA A 211 -13.53 -48.84 -49.62
#